data_AF-A0A2E9NWR4-F1
#
_entry.id   AF-A0A2E9NWR4-F1
#
_cell.length_a   1.000
_cell.length_b   1.000
_cell.length_c   1.000
_cell.angle_alpha   90.00
_cell.angle_beta   90.00
_cell.angle_gamma   90.00
#
_symmetry.space_group_name_H-M   'P 1'
#
loop_
_entity.id
_entity.type
_entity.pdbx_description
1 polymer ?
#
loop_
_entity_poly.entity_id
_entity_poly.type
_entity_poly.pdbx_seq_one_letter_code
_entity_poly.pdbx_strand_id
1 'polypeptide(L)' 'MLSKQVKVILAMIATTMFAIFIFGLSHSISTGFAGFWGGLPFAIIAATVVGMAFYDLWDETVRQKNQT' A
#
# COMPACT_ATOMS: atom_id res chain seq x y z
N MET A 1 -14.01 -6.15 21.01
CA MET A 1 -13.91 -5.11 19.97
C MET A 1 -12.56 -4.43 20.15
N LEU A 2 -11.69 -4.45 19.14
CA LEU A 2 -10.37 -3.82 19.21
C LEU A 2 -10.53 -2.30 19.39
N SER A 3 -9.74 -1.67 20.27
CA SER A 3 -9.78 -0.21 20.47
C SER A 3 -9.48 0.53 19.16
N LYS A 4 -10.18 1.65 18.90
CA LYS A 4 -9.96 2.49 17.71
C LYS A 4 -8.49 2.88 17.54
N GLN A 5 -7.80 3.18 18.64
CA GLN A 5 -6.38 3.54 18.60
C GLN A 5 -5.52 2.38 18.09
N VAL A 6 -5.82 1.16 18.54
CA VAL A 6 -5.09 -0.04 18.11
C VAL A 6 -5.36 -0.33 16.63
N LYS A 7 -6.60 -0.13 16.14
CA LYS A 7 -6.93 -0.29 14.71
C LYS A 7 -6.13 0.66 13.83
N VAL A 8 -6.06 1.94 14.20
CA VAL A 8 -5.30 2.96 13.45
C VAL A 8 -3.82 2.62 13.41
N ILE A 9 -3.24 2.20 14.55
CA ILE A 9 -1.83 1.83 14.64
C ILE A 9 -1.55 0.59 13.77
N LEU A 10 -2.40 -0.44 13.83
CA LEU A 10 -2.26 -1.63 13.00
C LEU A 10 -2.35 -1.29 11.51
N ALA A 11 -3.33 -0.47 11.10
CA ALA A 11 -3.49 -0.05 9.72
C ALA A 11 -2.24 0.70 9.22
N MET A 12 -1.71 1.63 10.01
CA MET A 12 -0.46 2.35 9.70
C MET A 12 0.73 1.41 9.51
N ILE A 13 0.93 0.46 10.42
CA ILE A 13 2.05 -0.49 10.34
C ILE A 13 1.88 -1.39 9.12
N ALA A 14 0.67 -1.92 8.88
CA ALA A 14 0.37 -2.78 7.76
C ALA A 14 0.60 -2.07 6.41
N THR A 15 0.06 -0.86 6.23
CA THR A 15 0.23 -0.09 4.99
C THR A 15 1.68 0.30 4.76
N THR A 16 2.43 0.65 5.82
CA THR A 16 3.86 0.98 5.69
C THR A 16 4.69 -0.23 5.26
N MET A 17 4.50 -1.39 5.92
CA MET A 17 5.18 -2.63 5.52
C MET A 17 4.82 -3.06 4.10
N PHE A 18 3.54 -2.95 3.75
CA PHE A 18 3.04 -3.25 2.41
C PHE A 18 3.67 -2.35 1.35
N ALA A 19 3.75 -1.03 1.59
CA ALA A 19 4.38 -0.10 0.67
C ALA A 19 5.86 -0.43 0.46
N ILE A 20 6.63 -0.65 1.54
CA ILE A 20 8.05 -1.03 1.47
C ILE A 20 8.22 -2.31 0.66
N PHE A 21 7.36 -3.31 0.88
CA PHE A 21 7.38 -4.56 0.14
C PHE A 21 7.13 -4.35 -1.36
N ILE A 22 6.07 -3.64 -1.74
CA ILE A 22 5.72 -3.39 -3.15
C ILE A 22 6.82 -2.59 -3.87
N PHE A 23 7.38 -1.56 -3.23
CA PHE A 23 8.50 -0.82 -3.79
C PHE A 23 9.75 -1.69 -3.96
N GLY A 24 10.06 -2.53 -2.97
CA GLY A 24 11.16 -3.50 -3.05
C GLY A 24 10.98 -4.51 -4.19
N LEU A 25 9.77 -5.03 -4.38
CA LEU A 25 9.43 -5.89 -5.52
C LEU A 25 9.58 -5.14 -6.85
N SER A 26 9.10 -3.90 -6.93
CA SER A 26 9.20 -3.08 -8.13
C SER A 26 10.64 -2.81 -8.53
N HIS A 27 11.48 -2.49 -7.56
CA HIS A 27 12.90 -2.28 -7.80
C HIS A 27 13.56 -3.58 -8.28
N SER A 28 13.34 -4.69 -7.58
CA SER A 28 13.92 -6.00 -7.92
C SER A 28 13.57 -6.47 -9.33
N ILE A 29 12.30 -6.32 -9.75
CA ILE A 29 11.84 -6.73 -11.09
C ILE A 29 12.42 -5.79 -12.18
N SER A 30 12.41 -4.48 -11.93
CA SER A 30 12.89 -3.48 -12.89
C SER A 30 14.40 -3.58 -13.13
N THR A 31 15.20 -3.81 -12.08
CA THR A 31 16.65 -3.96 -12.22
C THR A 31 17.08 -5.39 -12.59
N GLY A 32 16.28 -6.41 -12.23
CA GLY A 32 16.67 -7.81 -12.37
C GLY A 32 16.18 -8.53 -13.62
N PHE A 33 14.95 -8.24 -14.09
CA PHE A 33 14.30 -9.07 -15.12
C PHE A 33 14.02 -8.35 -16.45
N ALA A 34 13.64 -7.07 -16.41
CA ALA A 34 12.96 -6.46 -17.56
C ALA A 34 13.63 -5.17 -18.11
N GLY A 35 14.63 -4.64 -17.40
CA GLY A 35 15.19 -3.31 -17.69
C GLY A 35 14.16 -2.19 -17.49
N PHE A 36 14.56 -0.94 -17.77
CA PHE A 36 13.71 0.25 -17.51
C PHE A 36 12.35 0.18 -18.22
N TRP A 37 12.31 -0.29 -19.47
CA TRP A 37 11.08 -0.34 -20.29
C TRP A 37 10.12 -1.46 -19.87
N GLY A 38 10.62 -2.60 -19.40
CA GLY A 38 9.76 -3.68 -18.90
C GLY A 38 9.36 -3.48 -17.43
N GLY A 39 10.15 -2.72 -16.65
CA GLY A 39 9.81 -2.35 -15.28
C GLY A 39 8.77 -1.23 -15.17
N LEU A 40 8.61 -0.39 -16.21
CA LEU A 40 7.67 0.72 -16.25
C LEU A 40 6.19 0.32 -16.07
N PRO A 41 5.65 -0.68 -16.79
CA PRO A 41 4.27 -1.14 -16.55
C PRO A 41 4.09 -1.71 -15.13
N PHE A 42 5.11 -2.37 -14.57
CA PHE A 42 5.06 -2.86 -13.19
C PHE A 42 5.06 -1.70 -12.17
N ALA A 43 5.85 -0.65 -12.41
CA ALA A 43 5.90 0.53 -11.56
C ALA A 43 4.53 1.26 -11.51
N ILE A 44 3.81 1.31 -12.64
CA ILE A 44 2.45 1.89 -12.68
C ILE A 44 1.49 1.08 -11.82
N ILE A 45 1.52 -0.25 -11.93
CA ILE A 45 0.68 -1.15 -11.11
C ILE A 45 1.03 -0.99 -9.63
N ALA A 46 2.32 -1.00 -9.29
CA ALA A 46 2.81 -0.80 -7.93
C ALA A 46 2.32 0.52 -7.33
N ALA A 47 2.45 1.63 -8.07
CA ALA A 47 1.96 2.94 -7.64
C ALA A 47 0.44 2.96 -7.43
N THR A 48 -0.31 2.33 -8.34
CA THR A 48 -1.77 2.24 -8.28
C THR A 48 -2.24 1.45 -7.05
N VAL A 49 -1.62 0.31 -6.78
CA VAL A 49 -1.94 -0.56 -5.64
C VAL A 49 -1.56 0.12 -4.31
N VAL A 50 -0.40 0.77 -4.24
CA VAL A 50 -0.01 1.55 -3.05
C VAL A 50 -1.00 2.70 -2.81
N GLY A 51 -1.43 3.39 -3.86
CA GLY A 51 -2.47 4.42 -3.77
C GLY A 51 -3.79 3.88 -3.22
N MET A 52 -4.22 2.69 -3.67
CA MET A 52 -5.39 2.01 -3.11
C MET A 52 -5.21 1.62 -1.63
N ALA A 53 -4.03 1.16 -1.22
CA ALA A 53 -3.76 0.83 0.18
C ALA A 53 -3.77 2.07 1.10
N PHE A 54 -3.34 3.23 0.59
CA PHE A 54 -3.50 4.50 1.32
C PHE A 54 -4.96 4.97 1.37
N TYR A 55 -5.72 4.76 0.30
CA TYR A 55 -7.15 5.05 0.29
C TYR A 55 -7.90 4.18 1.30
N ASP A 56 -7.59 2.88 1.36
CA ASP A 56 -8.16 1.94 2.32
C ASP A 56 -7.81 2.34 3.76
N LEU A 57 -6.54 2.70 4.02
CA LEU A 57 -6.13 3.25 5.32
C LEU A 57 -6.92 4.51 5.68
N TRP A 58 -7.15 5.43 4.73
CA TRP A 58 -7.92 6.64 4.97
C TRP A 58 -9.41 6.35 5.22
N ASP A 59 -10.03 5.46 4.44
CA ASP A 59 -11.42 5.06 4.60
C ASP A 59 -11.63 4.40 5.98
N GLU A 60 -10.73 3.48 6.34
CA GLU A 60 -10.77 2.74 7.60
C GLU A 60 -10.46 3.61 8.82
N THR A 61 -9.65 4.68 8.70
CA THR A 61 -9.25 5.54 9.84
C THR A 61 -10.09 6.81 9.98
N VAL A 62 -10.42 7.48 8.87
CA VAL A 62 -11.10 8.78 8.85
C VAL A 62 -12.60 8.63 8.57
N ARG A 63 -13.01 7.68 7.73
CA ARG A 63 -14.41 7.53 7.28
C ARG A 63 -15.25 6.59 8.14
N GLN A 64 -14.81 6.23 9.35
CA GLN A 64 -15.57 5.44 10.33
C GLN A 64 -16.89 6.08 10.83
N LYS A 65 -17.44 7.12 10.18
CA LYS A 65 -18.67 7.78 10.62
C LYS A 65 -19.95 7.11 10.10
N ASN A 66 -19.90 6.19 9.12
CA ASN A 66 -21.11 5.64 8.46
C ASN A 66 -21.11 4.11 8.26
N GLN A 67 -20.55 3.31 9.17
CA GLN A 67 -20.87 1.88 9.25
C GLN A 67 -21.62 1.67 10.57
N THR A 68 -22.95 1.84 10.49
CA THR A 68 -23.91 1.45 11.53
C THR A 68 -24.04 -0.06 11.54
#